data_AF-A0A0R3RV06-F1
#
_entry.id   AF-A0A0R3RV06-F1
#
_cell.length_a   1.000
_cell.length_b   1.000
_cell.length_c   1.000
_cell.angle_alpha   90.00
_cell.angle_beta   90.00
_cell.angle_gamma   90.00
#
_symmetry.space_group_name_H-M   'P 1'
#
loop_
_entity.id
_entity.type
_entity.pdbx_description
1 polymer ?
#
loop_
_entity_poly.entity_id
_entity_poly.type
_entity_poly.pdbx_seq_one_letter_code
_entity_poly.pdbx_strand_id
1 'polypeptide(L)'
;MVSTSLTANSTRWIHTDPLSALWNMSDDIPVNDVTIGPDHKTVIVLDHSPDFATSSNFKIDVSLKDSATGQMRVVNQVEKTLWTCAVESAFEFHRIVDEIYPDGVRLMRFVISDFVGRFLTPNWGTQLISLDQLLKSFASCGVPDAKADLSSCSIINGISIAVEAISELTELQKKQSDLNSGFKCFGKCSKRGESGVRLHNDAKQLGSKENLPHFVDHDKKDFRNMKFANRLESLSKKIKLARQEMYTLTVKSGIKKAFPNMGSIVVFTSLKRHVLHDEDIAMLTKHITEDIISRNKIVKALDGDKNFAPITHVQVYFIIIYPVTDGNKDKIYLPTAKPLTKLNEYVSCSVVCAEAGPSLRPILHGVILKHFDLASTTVTSIPMKEEAQQGQSVNYDVEVFHPRRSHHLLQQYGLIGSSSKLRTTVNPGDYETVRLAWTTPSAKNRWNQFPRCISALPISPASVNGRPSVCLTSFLLSGRNVMLEVLKQNVHLPRDVTPNVNQKLISHLLMCHAGRIYMHTVHIGNHPIFDDKKLLASAILPKPTAPLRIADFAMFMKETRLVVPQGAGY
;
A
#
# COMPACT_ATOMS: atom_id res chain seq x y z
N MET A 1 4.53 44.50 -8.59
CA MET A 1 3.08 44.22 -8.64
C MET A 1 2.89 42.74 -8.49
N VAL A 2 2.14 42.35 -7.46
CA VAL A 2 1.93 40.99 -6.99
C VAL A 2 0.75 40.37 -7.74
N SER A 3 0.88 39.11 -8.14
CA SER A 3 -0.24 38.21 -8.36
C SER A 3 0.21 36.77 -8.14
N THR A 4 0.46 36.44 -6.88
CA THR A 4 0.42 35.08 -6.36
C THR A 4 -1.05 34.64 -6.25
N SER A 5 -1.48 33.70 -7.08
CA SER A 5 -2.70 32.92 -6.83
C SER A 5 -2.34 31.45 -6.62
N LEU A 6 -1.78 31.13 -5.45
CA LEU A 6 -1.79 29.77 -4.93
C LEU A 6 -3.17 29.57 -4.28
N THR A 7 -4.11 29.13 -5.09
CA THR A 7 -5.43 28.70 -4.65
C THR A 7 -5.31 27.50 -3.71
N ALA A 8 -6.09 27.56 -2.63
CA ALA A 8 -6.17 26.60 -1.53
C ALA A 8 -6.28 25.14 -2.00
N ASN A 9 -5.19 24.39 -1.89
CA ASN A 9 -5.25 22.93 -2.00
C ASN A 9 -5.74 22.34 -0.68
N SER A 10 -6.96 21.81 -0.75
CA SER A 10 -7.61 20.98 0.24
C SER A 10 -6.62 19.98 0.86
N THR A 11 -6.35 20.11 2.17
CA THR A 11 -5.65 19.13 3.02
C THR A 11 -6.52 17.88 3.26
N ARG A 12 -7.08 17.32 2.19
CA ARG A 12 -7.93 16.13 2.23
C ARG A 12 -7.05 14.89 2.47
N TRP A 13 -7.29 14.21 3.59
CA TRP A 13 -6.94 12.81 3.84
C TRP A 13 -5.45 12.42 3.82
N ILE A 14 -4.60 13.15 4.54
CA ILE A 14 -3.19 12.70 4.74
C ILE A 14 -3.13 11.38 5.54
N HIS A 15 -4.18 11.09 6.34
CA HIS A 15 -4.22 9.95 7.26
C HIS A 15 -4.35 8.57 6.58
N THR A 16 -5.06 8.47 5.45
CA THR A 16 -5.43 7.18 4.80
C THR A 16 -5.28 7.28 3.29
N ASP A 17 -4.89 6.20 2.62
CA ASP A 17 -4.61 6.23 1.17
C ASP A 17 -5.92 6.55 0.44
N PRO A 18 -5.95 7.43 -0.58
CA PRO A 18 -7.21 7.76 -1.26
C PRO A 18 -7.94 6.54 -1.81
N LEU A 19 -7.21 5.53 -2.29
CA LEU A 19 -7.81 4.27 -2.77
C LEU A 19 -8.26 3.39 -1.60
N SER A 20 -7.50 3.31 -0.51
CA SER A 20 -7.97 2.69 0.75
C SER A 20 -9.20 3.36 1.32
N ALA A 21 -9.25 4.70 1.28
CA ALA A 21 -10.42 5.45 1.71
C ALA A 21 -11.62 5.09 0.83
N LEU A 22 -11.46 5.11 -0.49
CA LEU A 22 -12.49 4.70 -1.46
C LEU A 22 -12.99 3.28 -1.20
N TRP A 23 -12.08 2.33 -0.99
CA TRP A 23 -12.40 0.92 -0.73
C TRP A 23 -13.24 0.76 0.55
N ASN A 24 -12.85 1.46 1.63
CA ASN A 24 -13.51 1.40 2.94
C ASN A 24 -14.76 2.28 3.08
N MET A 25 -15.10 3.11 2.08
CA MET A 25 -16.30 3.96 2.19
C MET A 25 -17.58 3.13 2.21
N SER A 26 -18.54 3.53 3.06
CA SER A 26 -19.94 3.11 2.93
C SER A 26 -20.57 3.75 1.68
N ASP A 27 -21.54 3.08 1.07
CA ASP A 27 -22.22 3.46 -0.19
C ASP A 27 -22.89 4.86 -0.18
N ASP A 28 -22.92 5.55 0.96
CA ASP A 28 -23.63 6.82 1.16
C ASP A 28 -22.79 8.11 0.96
N ILE A 29 -21.55 8.03 0.46
CA ILE A 29 -20.64 9.20 0.33
C ILE A 29 -20.16 9.37 -1.13
N PRO A 30 -20.45 10.50 -1.80
CA PRO A 30 -20.00 10.74 -3.17
C PRO A 30 -18.49 11.06 -3.22
N VAL A 31 -17.78 10.40 -4.14
CA VAL A 31 -16.35 10.63 -4.41
C VAL A 31 -16.15 10.86 -5.90
N ASN A 32 -16.13 12.13 -6.31
CA ASN A 32 -15.94 12.48 -7.72
C ASN A 32 -14.47 12.74 -8.11
N ASP A 33 -13.52 12.57 -7.18
CA ASP A 33 -12.12 12.98 -7.35
C ASP A 33 -11.05 11.89 -7.17
N VAL A 34 -11.39 10.68 -6.69
CA VAL A 34 -10.40 9.58 -6.59
C VAL A 34 -10.34 8.87 -7.94
N THR A 35 -9.17 8.78 -8.55
CA THR A 35 -8.96 8.02 -9.80
C THR A 35 -8.25 6.72 -9.47
N ILE A 36 -8.78 5.58 -9.92
CA ILE A 36 -8.10 4.28 -9.81
C ILE A 36 -6.98 4.26 -10.86
N GLY A 37 -5.74 4.28 -10.37
CA GLY A 37 -4.54 4.29 -11.20
C GLY A 37 -4.17 2.93 -11.80
N PRO A 38 -3.15 2.90 -12.68
CA PRO A 38 -2.63 1.66 -13.27
C PRO A 38 -2.00 0.71 -12.24
N ASP A 39 -1.61 1.22 -11.07
CA ASP A 39 -1.09 0.45 -9.95
C ASP A 39 -2.14 -0.45 -9.28
N HIS A 40 -3.43 -0.16 -9.45
CA HIS A 40 -4.50 -0.99 -8.89
C HIS A 40 -4.52 -2.43 -9.42
N LYS A 41 -4.32 -2.62 -10.73
CA LYS A 41 -4.30 -3.94 -11.38
C LYS A 41 -2.93 -4.23 -11.96
N THR A 42 -2.20 -5.15 -11.35
CA THR A 42 -0.89 -5.57 -11.85
C THR A 42 -0.95 -7.02 -12.33
N VAL A 43 -0.56 -7.28 -13.57
CA VAL A 43 -0.37 -8.64 -14.08
C VAL A 43 1.12 -8.91 -14.23
N ILE A 44 1.63 -9.89 -13.47
CA ILE A 44 3.00 -10.37 -13.57
C ILE A 44 3.04 -11.49 -14.61
N VAL A 45 3.76 -11.29 -15.71
CA VAL A 45 3.95 -12.27 -16.78
C VAL A 45 5.37 -12.83 -16.67
N LEU A 46 5.49 -14.14 -16.51
CA LEU A 46 6.75 -14.85 -16.38
C LEU A 46 6.96 -15.74 -17.60
N ASP A 47 8.09 -15.55 -18.26
CA ASP A 47 8.55 -16.41 -19.34
C ASP A 47 8.94 -17.80 -18.79
N HIS A 48 8.29 -18.84 -19.30
CA HIS A 48 8.51 -20.25 -18.95
C HIS A 48 9.08 -21.03 -20.15
N SER A 49 9.70 -20.33 -21.10
CA SER A 49 10.39 -20.96 -22.22
C SER A 49 11.66 -21.72 -21.77
N PRO A 50 12.20 -22.63 -22.62
CA PRO A 50 13.46 -23.34 -22.35
C PRO A 50 14.64 -22.42 -21.99
N ASP A 51 14.65 -21.17 -22.48
CA ASP A 51 15.71 -20.20 -22.18
C ASP A 51 15.81 -19.89 -20.67
N PHE A 52 14.68 -19.96 -19.95
CA PHE A 52 14.62 -19.73 -18.51
C PHE A 52 15.10 -20.91 -17.67
N ALA A 53 15.34 -22.08 -18.28
CA ALA A 53 16.06 -23.18 -17.64
C ALA A 53 17.57 -22.94 -17.55
N THR A 54 18.11 -21.90 -18.21
CA THR A 54 19.53 -21.52 -18.14
C THR A 54 19.94 -21.20 -16.71
N SER A 55 21.16 -21.60 -16.32
CA SER A 55 21.78 -21.16 -15.06
C SER A 55 21.91 -19.64 -15.00
N SER A 56 21.73 -19.08 -13.80
CA SER A 56 22.02 -17.69 -13.50
C SER A 56 23.51 -17.39 -13.48
N ASN A 57 24.37 -18.43 -13.49
CA ASN A 57 25.82 -18.35 -13.23
C ASN A 57 26.18 -17.68 -11.89
N PHE A 58 25.19 -17.42 -11.03
CA PHE A 58 25.43 -16.87 -9.70
C PHE A 58 25.59 -18.00 -8.70
N LYS A 59 26.82 -18.20 -8.24
CA LYS A 59 27.17 -19.25 -7.27
C LYS A 59 26.76 -18.83 -5.87
N ILE A 60 25.99 -19.70 -5.22
CA ILE A 60 25.54 -19.53 -3.83
C ILE A 60 26.24 -20.57 -2.97
N ASP A 61 27.03 -20.09 -2.01
CA ASP A 61 27.72 -20.94 -1.05
C ASP A 61 26.74 -21.59 -0.08
N VAL A 62 26.68 -22.90 -0.10
CA VAL A 62 26.00 -23.71 0.92
C VAL A 62 27.01 -23.98 2.02
N SER A 63 26.81 -23.36 3.18
CA SER A 63 27.69 -23.50 4.33
C SER A 63 27.07 -24.37 5.41
N LEU A 64 27.84 -25.30 5.96
CA LEU A 64 27.46 -26.09 7.14
C LEU A 64 28.31 -25.66 8.33
N LYS A 65 27.71 -25.67 9.51
CA LYS A 65 28.41 -25.43 10.77
C LYS A 65 29.14 -26.70 11.19
N ASP A 66 30.45 -26.61 11.34
CA ASP A 66 31.26 -27.68 11.89
C ASP A 66 30.94 -27.86 13.39
N SER A 67 30.56 -29.07 13.78
CA SER A 67 30.20 -29.40 15.16
C SER A 67 31.38 -29.32 16.13
N ALA A 68 32.62 -29.53 15.67
CA ALA A 68 33.81 -29.55 16.52
C ALA A 68 34.40 -28.14 16.72
N THR A 69 34.43 -27.32 15.68
CA THR A 69 35.06 -25.98 15.71
C THR A 69 34.04 -24.84 15.83
N GLY A 70 32.76 -25.11 15.59
CA GLY A 70 31.70 -24.10 15.54
C GLY A 70 31.79 -23.15 14.35
N GLN A 71 32.78 -23.31 13.46
CA GLN A 71 32.99 -22.47 12.29
C GLN A 71 32.07 -22.88 11.13
N MET A 72 31.69 -21.90 10.31
CA MET A 72 30.96 -22.14 9.07
C MET A 72 31.93 -22.53 7.98
N ARG A 73 31.75 -23.72 7.40
CA ARG A 73 32.52 -24.20 6.25
C ARG A 73 31.62 -24.27 5.02
N VAL A 74 32.05 -23.70 3.90
CA VAL A 74 31.40 -23.88 2.61
C VAL A 74 31.58 -25.34 2.18
N VAL A 75 30.47 -26.06 1.99
CA VAL A 75 30.46 -27.48 1.63
C VAL A 75 30.08 -27.73 0.17
N ASN A 76 29.33 -26.81 -0.43
CA ASN A 76 28.95 -26.89 -1.84
C ASN A 76 28.62 -25.49 -2.38
N GLN A 77 28.58 -25.37 -3.70
CA GLN A 77 28.03 -24.21 -4.40
C GLN A 77 26.86 -24.66 -5.26
N VAL A 78 25.77 -23.92 -5.20
CA VAL A 78 24.58 -24.15 -6.04
C VAL A 78 24.28 -22.91 -6.85
N GLU A 79 23.74 -23.11 -8.04
CA GLU A 79 23.30 -22.04 -8.91
C GLU A 79 21.79 -22.12 -9.09
N LYS A 80 21.16 -20.95 -9.23
CA LYS A 80 19.73 -20.85 -9.55
C LYS A 80 19.57 -20.82 -11.07
N THR A 81 18.40 -21.20 -11.57
CA THR A 81 18.05 -20.89 -12.97
C THR A 81 17.50 -19.46 -13.07
N LEU A 82 17.48 -18.90 -14.28
CA LEU A 82 16.79 -17.62 -14.52
C LEU A 82 15.30 -17.69 -14.14
N TRP A 83 14.66 -18.84 -14.35
CA TRP A 83 13.29 -19.11 -13.87
C TRP A 83 13.17 -18.91 -12.36
N THR A 84 14.05 -19.55 -11.58
CA THR A 84 14.03 -19.41 -10.13
C THR A 84 14.23 -17.95 -9.71
N CYS A 85 15.14 -17.21 -10.35
CA CYS A 85 15.34 -15.79 -10.10
C CYS A 85 14.08 -14.95 -10.41
N ALA A 86 13.37 -15.25 -11.50
CA ALA A 86 12.13 -14.56 -11.89
C ALA A 86 10.98 -14.86 -10.92
N VAL A 87 10.83 -16.12 -10.49
CA VAL A 87 9.83 -16.53 -9.50
C VAL A 87 10.10 -15.89 -8.13
N GLU A 88 11.35 -15.86 -7.66
CA GLU A 88 11.71 -15.14 -6.43
C GLU A 88 11.40 -13.65 -6.52
N SER A 89 11.62 -13.04 -7.70
CA SER A 89 11.28 -11.63 -7.94
C SER A 89 9.76 -11.40 -7.92
N ALA A 90 8.98 -12.34 -8.46
CA ALA A 90 7.51 -12.30 -8.39
C ALA A 90 6.99 -12.41 -6.95
N PHE A 91 7.62 -13.24 -6.10
CA PHE A 91 7.30 -13.32 -4.68
C PHE A 91 7.67 -12.05 -3.91
N GLU A 92 8.80 -11.41 -4.23
CA GLU A 92 9.18 -10.15 -3.59
C GLU A 92 8.21 -9.01 -3.97
N PHE A 93 7.74 -8.97 -5.22
CA PHE A 93 6.65 -8.10 -5.66
C PHE A 93 5.40 -8.31 -4.80
N HIS A 94 4.93 -9.57 -4.70
CA HIS A 94 3.75 -9.93 -3.93
C HIS A 94 3.88 -9.53 -2.46
N ARG A 95 4.99 -9.90 -1.82
CA ARG A 95 5.25 -9.64 -0.40
C ARG A 95 5.22 -8.15 -0.06
N ILE A 96 5.92 -7.32 -0.83
CA ILE A 96 5.98 -5.86 -0.56
C ILE A 96 4.59 -5.24 -0.69
N VAL A 97 3.81 -5.66 -1.69
CA VAL A 97 2.45 -5.13 -1.91
C VAL A 97 1.50 -5.62 -0.82
N ASP A 98 1.55 -6.89 -0.43
CA ASP A 98 0.69 -7.46 0.63
C ASP A 98 0.96 -6.81 2.00
N GLU A 99 2.23 -6.56 2.32
CA GLU A 99 2.60 -5.90 3.57
C GLU A 99 2.16 -4.41 3.61
N ILE A 100 2.19 -3.71 2.45
CA ILE A 100 1.85 -2.28 2.37
C ILE A 100 0.36 -2.02 2.14
N TYR A 101 -0.30 -2.84 1.31
CA TYR A 101 -1.68 -2.68 0.82
C TYR A 101 -2.56 -3.92 1.07
N PRO A 102 -2.75 -4.33 2.34
CA PRO A 102 -3.45 -5.56 2.68
C PRO A 102 -4.98 -5.51 2.48
N ASP A 103 -5.53 -4.34 2.17
CA ASP A 103 -6.96 -4.04 2.08
C ASP A 103 -7.54 -4.26 0.68
N GLY A 104 -6.76 -4.77 -0.28
CA GLY A 104 -7.25 -5.09 -1.63
C GLY A 104 -7.24 -3.93 -2.61
N VAL A 105 -6.69 -2.77 -2.21
CA VAL A 105 -6.58 -1.59 -3.07
C VAL A 105 -5.54 -1.73 -4.17
N ARG A 106 -4.66 -2.73 -4.05
CA ARG A 106 -3.72 -3.16 -5.08
C ARG A 106 -3.89 -4.65 -5.26
N LEU A 107 -4.12 -5.09 -6.50
CA LEU A 107 -4.35 -6.47 -6.85
C LEU A 107 -3.29 -6.96 -7.83
N MET A 108 -2.95 -8.23 -7.73
CA MET A 108 -1.97 -8.88 -8.58
C MET A 108 -2.51 -10.20 -9.14
N ARG A 109 -2.23 -10.45 -10.42
CA ARG A 109 -2.42 -11.76 -11.07
C ARG A 109 -1.09 -12.22 -11.66
N PHE A 110 -0.88 -13.54 -11.70
CA PHE A 110 0.34 -14.14 -12.22
C PHE A 110 0.02 -15.01 -13.43
N VAL A 111 0.79 -14.82 -14.49
CA VAL A 111 0.68 -15.52 -15.76
C VAL A 111 2.03 -16.14 -16.09
N ILE A 112 2.02 -17.40 -16.49
CA ILE A 112 3.17 -18.05 -17.12
C ILE A 112 2.95 -18.06 -18.64
N SER A 113 4.05 -17.94 -19.39
CA SER A 113 4.02 -17.93 -20.85
C SER A 113 5.06 -18.89 -21.41
N ASP A 114 4.59 -19.95 -22.06
CA ASP A 114 5.40 -20.90 -22.83
C ASP A 114 4.81 -21.06 -24.25
N PHE A 115 4.44 -22.28 -24.64
CA PHE A 115 3.62 -22.58 -25.82
C PHE A 115 2.24 -21.92 -25.75
N VAL A 116 1.74 -21.67 -24.54
CA VAL A 116 0.47 -21.00 -24.26
C VAL A 116 0.62 -20.06 -23.06
N GLY A 117 -0.24 -19.05 -22.96
CA GLY A 117 -0.36 -18.27 -21.74
C GLY A 117 -1.28 -19.01 -20.75
N ARG A 118 -0.92 -19.04 -19.46
CA ARG A 118 -1.76 -19.64 -18.41
C ARG A 118 -1.75 -18.80 -17.14
N PHE A 119 -2.92 -18.53 -16.58
CA PHE A 119 -3.01 -17.93 -15.25
C PHE A 119 -2.63 -18.95 -14.16
N LEU A 120 -1.78 -18.53 -13.24
CA LEU A 120 -1.52 -19.25 -11.98
C LEU A 120 -2.50 -18.87 -10.87
N THR A 121 -3.14 -17.71 -11.00
CA THR A 121 -4.05 -17.14 -10.00
C THR A 121 -5.47 -17.03 -10.54
N PRO A 122 -6.49 -17.06 -9.66
CA PRO A 122 -7.88 -16.84 -10.06
C PRO A 122 -8.10 -15.42 -10.63
N ASN A 123 -9.35 -15.14 -10.99
CA ASN A 123 -9.80 -13.80 -11.40
C ASN A 123 -9.53 -12.76 -10.30
N TRP A 124 -9.70 -11.47 -10.63
CA TRP A 124 -9.53 -10.38 -9.68
C TRP A 124 -10.37 -10.59 -8.41
N GLY A 125 -9.69 -10.84 -7.28
CA GLY A 125 -10.31 -10.96 -5.97
C GLY A 125 -10.48 -9.61 -5.28
N THR A 126 -10.97 -9.65 -4.03
CA THR A 126 -11.00 -8.49 -3.13
C THR A 126 -9.72 -8.32 -2.33
N GLN A 127 -8.84 -9.32 -2.34
CA GLN A 127 -7.54 -9.34 -1.70
C GLN A 127 -6.55 -10.06 -2.62
N LEU A 128 -5.26 -9.92 -2.32
CA LEU A 128 -4.22 -10.72 -2.98
C LEU A 128 -4.41 -12.20 -2.63
N ILE A 129 -4.02 -13.06 -3.57
CA ILE A 129 -3.86 -14.50 -3.29
C ILE A 129 -2.89 -14.67 -2.12
N SER A 130 -3.14 -15.64 -1.23
CA SER A 130 -2.21 -15.88 -0.13
C SER A 130 -0.86 -16.39 -0.64
N LEU A 131 0.22 -16.08 0.08
CA LEU A 131 1.56 -16.51 -0.29
C LEU A 131 1.66 -18.05 -0.40
N ASP A 132 0.99 -18.79 0.48
CA ASP A 132 0.94 -20.26 0.45
C ASP A 132 0.25 -20.81 -0.81
N GLN A 133 -0.87 -20.21 -1.21
CA GLN A 133 -1.56 -20.61 -2.46
C GLN A 133 -0.73 -20.27 -3.69
N LEU A 134 -0.05 -19.12 -3.69
CA LEU A 134 0.84 -18.72 -4.77
C LEU A 134 2.04 -19.68 -4.88
N LEU A 135 2.66 -20.04 -3.74
CA LEU A 135 3.73 -21.05 -3.66
C LEU A 135 3.29 -22.39 -4.23
N LYS A 136 2.12 -22.89 -3.86
CA LYS A 136 1.56 -24.14 -4.39
C LYS A 136 1.34 -24.06 -5.91
N SER A 137 0.89 -22.92 -6.41
CA SER A 137 0.66 -22.71 -7.84
C SER A 137 1.98 -22.75 -8.63
N PHE A 138 3.02 -22.07 -8.16
CA PHE A 138 4.36 -22.15 -8.77
C PHE A 138 4.99 -23.53 -8.65
N ALA A 139 4.83 -24.21 -7.52
CA ALA A 139 5.32 -25.57 -7.33
C ALA A 139 4.67 -26.55 -8.32
N SER A 140 3.37 -26.39 -8.61
CA SER A 140 2.65 -27.20 -9.59
C SER A 140 3.09 -26.97 -11.03
N CYS A 141 3.58 -25.75 -11.34
CA CYS A 141 4.10 -25.40 -12.66
C CYS A 141 5.46 -26.05 -12.94
N GLY A 142 6.31 -26.17 -11.92
CA GLY A 142 7.67 -26.70 -12.06
C GLY A 142 8.62 -25.76 -12.82
N VAL A 143 9.83 -26.24 -13.07
CA VAL A 143 10.84 -25.52 -13.86
C VAL A 143 10.62 -25.71 -15.36
N PRO A 144 11.00 -24.75 -16.22
CA PRO A 144 10.94 -24.93 -17.67
C PRO A 144 11.73 -26.14 -18.14
N ASP A 145 11.24 -26.83 -19.16
CA ASP A 145 11.98 -27.93 -19.80
C ASP A 145 13.05 -27.36 -20.73
N ALA A 146 14.32 -27.57 -20.39
CA ALA A 146 15.46 -27.13 -21.18
C ALA A 146 15.52 -27.77 -22.58
N LYS A 147 14.81 -28.89 -22.81
CA LYS A 147 14.79 -29.63 -24.08
C LYS A 147 13.57 -29.33 -24.94
N ALA A 148 12.63 -28.52 -24.45
CA ALA A 148 11.43 -28.17 -25.20
C ALA A 148 11.78 -27.37 -26.46
N ASP A 149 10.89 -27.43 -27.45
CA ASP A 149 11.07 -26.67 -28.69
C ASP A 149 10.91 -25.17 -28.44
N LEU A 150 12.00 -24.41 -28.57
CA LEU A 150 12.01 -22.97 -28.36
C LEU A 150 11.17 -22.21 -29.41
N SER A 151 11.01 -22.76 -30.62
CA SER A 151 10.35 -22.06 -31.72
C SER A 151 8.84 -21.90 -31.53
N SER A 152 8.25 -22.75 -30.69
CA SER A 152 6.83 -22.74 -30.35
C SER A 152 6.52 -22.03 -29.03
N CYS A 153 7.53 -21.59 -28.27
CA CYS A 153 7.37 -20.77 -27.06
C CYS A 153 7.39 -19.28 -27.39
N SER A 154 6.51 -18.51 -26.77
CA SER A 154 6.51 -17.05 -26.90
C SER A 154 5.95 -16.34 -25.68
N ILE A 155 6.62 -15.27 -25.25
CA ILE A 155 6.14 -14.37 -24.18
C ILE A 155 4.86 -13.62 -24.58
N ILE A 156 4.59 -13.53 -25.89
CA ILE A 156 3.40 -12.87 -26.45
C ILE A 156 2.12 -13.50 -25.92
N ASN A 157 2.08 -14.83 -25.79
CA ASN A 157 0.90 -15.56 -25.34
C ASN A 157 0.44 -15.09 -23.94
N GLY A 158 1.37 -14.96 -23.01
CA GLY A 158 1.11 -14.46 -21.66
C GLY A 158 0.77 -12.96 -21.64
N ILE A 159 1.38 -12.17 -22.52
CA ILE A 159 1.06 -10.75 -22.69
C ILE A 159 -0.38 -10.55 -23.17
N SER A 160 -0.84 -11.31 -24.16
CA SER A 160 -2.23 -11.23 -24.65
C SER A 160 -3.24 -11.54 -23.55
N ILE A 161 -2.99 -12.58 -22.76
CA ILE A 161 -3.83 -12.93 -21.60
C ILE A 161 -3.78 -11.85 -20.52
N ALA A 162 -2.63 -11.20 -20.32
CA ALA A 162 -2.52 -10.08 -19.41
C ALA A 162 -3.38 -8.89 -19.86
N VAL A 163 -3.39 -8.56 -21.15
CA VAL A 163 -4.28 -7.53 -21.71
C VAL A 163 -5.75 -7.87 -21.49
N GLU A 164 -6.13 -9.14 -21.67
CA GLU A 164 -7.50 -9.59 -21.36
C GLU A 164 -7.85 -9.39 -19.88
N ALA A 165 -6.97 -9.77 -18.96
CA ALA A 165 -7.19 -9.53 -17.53
C ALA A 165 -7.32 -8.03 -17.18
N ILE A 166 -6.58 -7.14 -17.84
CA ILE A 166 -6.74 -5.69 -17.59
C ILE A 166 -8.12 -5.19 -18.04
N SER A 167 -8.76 -5.81 -19.04
CA SER A 167 -10.13 -5.45 -19.45
C SER A 167 -11.21 -5.83 -18.42
N GLU A 168 -10.94 -6.81 -17.55
CA GLU A 168 -11.85 -7.22 -16.48
C GLU A 168 -11.91 -6.16 -15.37
N LEU A 169 -13.11 -5.85 -14.89
CA LEU A 169 -13.37 -4.91 -13.80
C LEU A 169 -13.23 -5.59 -12.43
N THR A 170 -12.51 -4.93 -11.52
CA THR A 170 -12.40 -5.33 -10.12
C THR A 170 -13.61 -4.86 -9.31
N GLU A 171 -13.79 -5.40 -8.11
CA GLU A 171 -14.83 -4.93 -7.19
C GLU A 171 -14.63 -3.45 -6.79
N LEU A 172 -13.39 -2.93 -6.70
CA LEU A 172 -13.15 -1.49 -6.47
C LEU A 172 -13.71 -0.65 -7.63
N GLN A 173 -13.42 -1.07 -8.86
CA GLN A 173 -13.83 -0.36 -10.06
C GLN A 173 -15.35 -0.41 -10.24
N LYS A 174 -15.99 -1.56 -9.96
CA LYS A 174 -17.45 -1.70 -9.96
C LYS A 174 -18.08 -0.79 -8.90
N LYS A 175 -17.57 -0.82 -7.66
CA LYS A 175 -18.02 0.06 -6.57
C LYS A 175 -17.88 1.53 -6.92
N GLN A 176 -16.77 1.93 -7.52
CA GLN A 176 -16.58 3.30 -8.00
C GLN A 176 -17.58 3.67 -9.10
N SER A 177 -17.82 2.78 -10.05
CA SER A 177 -18.81 2.96 -11.10
C SER A 177 -20.21 3.18 -10.52
N ASP A 178 -20.60 2.36 -9.53
CA ASP A 178 -21.89 2.46 -8.86
C ASP A 178 -22.03 3.80 -8.11
N LEU A 179 -20.99 4.21 -7.36
CA LEU A 179 -20.94 5.51 -6.68
C LEU A 179 -21.09 6.69 -7.66
N ASN A 180 -20.41 6.63 -8.81
CA ASN A 180 -20.46 7.67 -9.84
C ASN A 180 -21.79 7.72 -10.58
N SER A 181 -22.44 6.56 -10.78
CA SER A 181 -23.71 6.47 -11.50
C SER A 181 -24.91 6.99 -10.70
N GLY A 182 -24.74 7.21 -9.39
CA GLY A 182 -25.82 7.55 -8.46
C GLY A 182 -26.76 6.37 -8.27
N PHE A 183 -26.78 5.81 -7.06
CA PHE A 183 -27.64 4.69 -6.70
C PHE A 183 -29.10 4.92 -7.14
N LYS A 184 -29.60 4.16 -8.12
CA LYS A 184 -31.01 4.18 -8.56
C LYS A 184 -31.95 3.33 -7.69
N CYS A 185 -31.46 2.70 -6.61
CA CYS A 185 -32.25 1.77 -5.80
C CYS A 185 -32.52 2.30 -4.38
N PHE A 186 -33.39 3.30 -4.26
CA PHE A 186 -34.18 3.53 -3.04
C PHE A 186 -35.67 3.25 -3.32
N GLY A 187 -35.94 2.02 -3.78
CA GLY A 187 -37.32 1.53 -3.94
C GLY A 187 -37.60 0.16 -3.31
N LYS A 188 -36.58 -0.65 -2.98
CA LYS A 188 -36.80 -2.03 -2.52
C LYS A 188 -35.70 -2.52 -1.57
N CYS A 189 -35.58 -1.90 -0.40
CA CYS A 189 -34.97 -2.57 0.76
C CYS A 189 -35.69 -2.13 2.05
N SER A 190 -36.95 -2.53 2.13
CA SER A 190 -37.63 -2.82 3.40
C SER A 190 -38.63 -3.91 3.08
N LYS A 191 -38.19 -5.16 3.20
CA LYS A 191 -38.97 -6.43 3.25
C LYS A 191 -38.02 -7.63 3.12
N ARG A 192 -37.10 -7.78 4.07
CA ARG A 192 -36.57 -9.10 4.48
C ARG A 192 -36.26 -9.01 5.97
N GLY A 193 -37.12 -9.62 6.77
CA GLY A 193 -37.01 -9.65 8.22
C GLY A 193 -38.28 -9.25 8.96
N GLU A 194 -39.45 -9.72 8.53
CA GLU A 194 -40.62 -9.88 9.43
C GLU A 194 -41.64 -10.77 8.72
N SER A 195 -41.53 -12.08 8.98
CA SER A 195 -42.56 -13.07 8.64
C SER A 195 -43.06 -13.69 9.93
N GLY A 196 -44.35 -13.49 10.19
CA GLY A 196 -45.09 -13.87 11.40
C GLY A 196 -45.41 -12.61 12.19
N VAL A 197 -46.57 -11.99 12.04
CA VAL A 197 -47.86 -12.48 12.56
C VAL A 197 -49.01 -12.09 11.61
N ARG A 198 -49.98 -13.01 11.50
CA ARG A 198 -51.20 -12.88 10.70
C ARG A 198 -52.07 -11.72 11.18
N LEU A 199 -52.61 -10.99 10.21
CA LEU A 199 -53.69 -10.01 10.37
C LEU A 199 -54.95 -10.66 10.95
N HIS A 200 -55.55 -9.99 11.93
CA HIS A 200 -57.01 -9.89 11.97
C HIS A 200 -57.41 -8.48 12.45
N ASN A 201 -58.25 -7.85 11.64
CA ASN A 201 -58.97 -6.63 11.98
C ASN A 201 -59.92 -6.88 13.15
N ASP A 202 -60.08 -5.92 14.05
CA ASP A 202 -61.36 -5.22 14.21
C ASP A 202 -61.29 -4.05 15.20
N ALA A 203 -62.03 -3.00 14.84
CA ALA A 203 -62.24 -1.81 15.64
C ALA A 203 -63.35 -2.06 16.68
N LYS A 204 -63.14 -1.59 17.93
CA LYS A 204 -64.10 -0.88 18.81
C LYS A 204 -63.93 -1.21 20.30
N GLN A 205 -64.17 -0.15 21.08
CA GLN A 205 -64.80 -0.08 22.40
C GLN A 205 -63.95 0.04 23.68
N LEU A 206 -64.13 1.24 24.24
CA LEU A 206 -64.12 1.73 25.61
C LEU A 206 -64.61 0.72 26.68
N GLY A 207 -63.93 0.66 27.84
CA GLY A 207 -64.43 -0.05 29.04
C GLY A 207 -63.49 -0.12 30.25
N SER A 208 -63.65 0.83 31.18
CA SER A 208 -63.59 0.72 32.66
C SER A 208 -62.61 -0.21 33.42
N LYS A 209 -61.76 0.45 34.24
CA LYS A 209 -61.48 0.27 35.70
C LYS A 209 -60.83 -1.01 36.31
N GLU A 210 -59.90 -0.66 37.22
CA GLU A 210 -59.53 -1.29 38.52
C GLU A 210 -58.55 -2.49 38.55
N ASN A 211 -57.27 -2.25 38.85
CA ASN A 211 -56.70 -2.37 40.22
C ASN A 211 -55.16 -2.21 40.25
N LEU A 212 -54.67 -1.43 41.22
CA LEU A 212 -53.25 -1.29 41.63
C LEU A 212 -52.90 -2.43 42.65
N PRO A 213 -51.62 -2.77 42.92
CA PRO A 213 -50.77 -1.88 43.71
C PRO A 213 -49.27 -1.80 43.32
N HIS A 214 -48.78 -0.55 43.38
CA HIS A 214 -47.43 -0.08 43.75
C HIS A 214 -46.24 -1.03 43.75
N PHE A 215 -45.27 -0.75 42.86
CA PHE A 215 -43.90 -0.47 43.30
C PHE A 215 -43.41 0.78 42.58
N VAL A 216 -42.97 1.76 43.36
CA VAL A 216 -42.36 3.00 42.89
C VAL A 216 -40.94 2.63 42.45
N ASP A 217 -40.61 2.84 41.18
CA ASP A 217 -39.29 3.35 40.87
C ASP A 217 -39.41 4.47 39.84
N HIS A 218 -38.74 5.58 40.16
CA HIS A 218 -38.79 6.79 39.38
C HIS A 218 -38.10 6.54 38.04
N ASP A 219 -38.89 6.51 36.97
CA ASP A 219 -38.44 6.69 35.59
C ASP A 219 -37.74 8.06 35.47
N LYS A 220 -36.45 8.11 35.85
CA LYS A 220 -35.55 9.18 35.46
C LYS A 220 -35.29 8.98 33.97
N LYS A 221 -36.24 9.43 33.14
CA LYS A 221 -36.01 9.67 31.72
C LYS A 221 -34.76 10.56 31.62
N ASP A 222 -33.64 9.95 31.24
CA ASP A 222 -32.38 10.65 31.09
C ASP A 222 -32.48 11.57 29.87
N PHE A 223 -32.96 12.81 30.11
CA PHE A 223 -33.16 13.84 29.09
C PHE A 223 -31.86 14.17 28.33
N ARG A 224 -30.69 13.75 28.82
CA ARG A 224 -29.41 13.88 28.11
C ARG A 224 -29.33 12.95 26.89
N ASN A 225 -29.83 11.71 27.01
CA ASN A 225 -29.83 10.74 25.90
C ASN A 225 -30.81 11.13 24.80
N MET A 226 -32.02 11.61 25.14
CA MET A 226 -32.99 12.10 24.14
C MET A 226 -32.47 13.34 23.39
N LYS A 227 -31.84 14.29 24.10
CA LYS A 227 -31.24 15.48 23.46
C LYS A 227 -30.06 15.12 22.57
N PHE A 228 -29.25 14.14 22.96
CA PHE A 228 -28.16 13.63 22.13
C PHE A 228 -28.68 12.90 20.88
N ALA A 229 -29.66 12.01 21.03
CA ALA A 229 -30.30 11.31 19.91
C ALA A 229 -30.93 12.29 18.90
N ASN A 230 -31.70 13.27 19.38
CA ASN A 230 -32.30 14.29 18.52
C ASN A 230 -31.25 15.18 17.83
N ARG A 231 -30.13 15.47 18.50
CA ARG A 231 -28.99 16.20 17.89
C ARG A 231 -28.29 15.36 16.83
N LEU A 232 -28.10 14.06 17.10
CA LEU A 232 -27.50 13.12 16.17
C LEU A 232 -28.38 12.95 14.93
N GLU A 233 -29.70 12.88 15.11
CA GLU A 233 -30.68 12.79 14.02
C GLU A 233 -30.72 14.10 13.20
N SER A 234 -30.69 15.26 13.86
CA SER A 234 -30.61 16.57 13.19
C SER A 234 -29.29 16.73 12.41
N LEU A 235 -28.16 16.31 12.99
CA LEU A 235 -26.86 16.31 12.33
C LEU A 235 -26.86 15.37 11.13
N SER A 236 -27.41 14.16 11.27
CA SER A 236 -27.58 13.19 10.19
C SER A 236 -28.40 13.77 9.03
N LYS A 237 -29.53 14.44 9.32
CA LYS A 237 -30.35 15.13 8.29
C LYS A 237 -29.59 16.25 7.58
N LYS A 238 -28.82 17.07 8.31
CA LYS A 238 -28.00 18.14 7.73
C LYS A 238 -26.87 17.60 6.85
N ILE A 239 -26.19 16.54 7.30
CA ILE A 239 -25.17 15.84 6.51
C ILE A 239 -25.81 15.27 5.23
N LYS A 240 -27.01 14.68 5.32
CA LYS A 240 -27.74 14.15 4.17
C LYS A 240 -28.10 15.23 3.14
N LEU A 241 -28.55 16.40 3.60
CA LEU A 241 -28.87 17.54 2.74
C LEU A 241 -27.62 18.09 2.03
N ALA A 242 -26.53 18.32 2.78
CA ALA A 242 -25.26 18.78 2.23
C ALA A 242 -24.68 17.79 1.19
N ARG A 243 -24.88 16.48 1.40
CA ARG A 243 -24.51 15.43 0.43
C ARG A 243 -25.31 15.52 -0.86
N GLN A 244 -26.62 15.76 -0.78
CA GLN A 244 -27.48 15.92 -1.96
C GLN A 244 -27.13 17.19 -2.75
N GLU A 245 -26.78 18.28 -2.07
CA GLU A 245 -26.27 19.51 -2.70
C GLU A 245 -24.92 19.27 -3.38
N MET A 246 -23.97 18.59 -2.74
CA MET A 246 -22.69 18.21 -3.37
C MET A 246 -22.89 17.28 -4.58
N TYR A 247 -23.79 16.31 -4.48
CA TYR A 247 -24.12 15.40 -5.58
C TYR A 247 -24.75 16.15 -6.75
N THR A 248 -25.75 17.00 -6.50
CA THR A 248 -26.41 17.80 -7.55
C THR A 248 -25.44 18.79 -8.20
N LEU A 249 -24.49 19.37 -7.46
CA LEU A 249 -23.40 20.18 -8.02
C LEU A 249 -22.49 19.36 -8.94
N THR A 250 -22.24 18.09 -8.60
CA THR A 250 -21.39 17.23 -9.44
C THR A 250 -22.13 16.67 -10.67
N VAL A 251 -23.43 16.40 -10.56
CA VAL A 251 -24.25 16.02 -11.72
C VAL A 251 -24.42 17.21 -12.67
N LYS A 252 -24.58 18.44 -12.15
CA LYS A 252 -24.67 19.68 -12.95
C LYS A 252 -23.38 20.05 -13.68
N SER A 253 -22.20 19.58 -13.22
CA SER A 253 -20.95 19.76 -13.96
C SER A 253 -20.82 18.82 -15.18
N GLY A 254 -21.82 17.98 -15.46
CA GLY A 254 -22.06 17.37 -16.77
C GLY A 254 -21.14 16.21 -17.15
N ILE A 255 -20.20 15.80 -16.28
CA ILE A 255 -19.28 14.72 -16.62
C ILE A 255 -19.77 13.43 -15.97
N LYS A 256 -20.57 12.64 -16.71
CA LYS A 256 -20.48 11.17 -16.58
C LYS A 256 -19.05 10.80 -16.99
N LYS A 257 -18.07 10.97 -16.10
CA LYS A 257 -16.69 10.53 -16.35
C LYS A 257 -16.78 9.02 -16.49
N ALA A 258 -16.64 8.51 -17.71
CA ALA A 258 -16.19 7.14 -17.88
C ALA A 258 -14.91 7.02 -17.04
N PHE A 259 -14.94 6.22 -15.97
CA PHE A 259 -13.77 6.07 -15.14
C PHE A 259 -12.73 5.30 -15.97
N PRO A 260 -11.47 5.74 -15.97
CA PRO A 260 -10.46 5.11 -16.82
C PRO A 260 -10.17 3.70 -16.32
N ASN A 261 -10.27 2.71 -17.20
CA ASN A 261 -9.84 1.35 -16.90
C ASN A 261 -8.36 1.20 -17.23
N MET A 262 -7.51 1.32 -16.20
CA MET A 262 -6.06 1.22 -16.33
C MET A 262 -5.51 -0.03 -15.64
N GLY A 263 -4.28 -0.39 -15.98
CA GLY A 263 -3.53 -1.44 -15.30
C GLY A 263 -2.05 -1.43 -15.68
N SER A 264 -1.29 -2.36 -15.10
CA SER A 264 0.11 -2.56 -15.40
C SER A 264 0.43 -4.00 -15.71
N ILE A 265 1.35 -4.21 -16.65
CA ILE A 265 1.89 -5.53 -17.02
C ILE A 265 3.39 -5.51 -16.73
N VAL A 266 3.84 -6.39 -15.84
CA VAL A 266 5.27 -6.57 -15.52
C VAL A 266 5.72 -7.87 -16.16
N VAL A 267 6.63 -7.79 -17.12
CA VAL A 267 7.09 -8.92 -17.91
C VAL A 267 8.51 -9.27 -17.50
N PHE A 268 8.69 -10.47 -16.94
CA PHE A 268 9.99 -11.08 -16.72
C PHE A 268 10.30 -11.96 -17.91
N THR A 269 11.31 -11.59 -18.68
CA THR A 269 11.76 -12.35 -19.86
C THR A 269 13.26 -12.22 -20.04
N SER A 270 13.80 -13.07 -20.88
CA SER A 270 15.20 -13.13 -21.27
C SER A 270 15.13 -13.19 -22.78
N LEU A 271 15.48 -12.10 -23.43
CA LEU A 271 15.46 -12.07 -24.87
C LEU A 271 16.79 -12.68 -25.36
N LYS A 272 16.76 -13.39 -26.50
CA LYS A 272 17.84 -14.28 -27.01
C LYS A 272 19.28 -13.77 -26.97
N ARG A 273 20.20 -14.75 -26.96
CA ARG A 273 21.66 -14.65 -26.78
C ARG A 273 22.49 -14.20 -28.00
N HIS A 274 21.91 -13.75 -29.12
CA HIS A 274 22.73 -13.42 -30.31
C HIS A 274 22.50 -12.08 -30.99
N VAL A 275 21.35 -11.43 -30.86
CA VAL A 275 21.14 -10.05 -31.28
C VAL A 275 19.93 -9.55 -30.50
N LEU A 276 20.12 -8.71 -29.48
CA LEU A 276 19.02 -7.95 -28.87
C LEU A 276 19.12 -6.51 -29.28
N HIS A 277 18.05 -6.04 -29.90
CA HIS A 277 17.89 -4.66 -30.25
C HIS A 277 16.58 -4.15 -29.66
N ASP A 278 16.50 -2.82 -29.53
CA ASP A 278 15.29 -2.12 -29.12
C ASP A 278 14.07 -2.47 -30.02
N GLU A 279 14.31 -3.11 -31.17
CA GLU A 279 13.32 -3.70 -32.09
C GLU A 279 12.44 -4.78 -31.46
N ASP A 280 12.98 -5.68 -30.63
CA ASP A 280 12.17 -6.74 -29.99
C ASP A 280 11.18 -6.14 -28.99
N ILE A 281 11.66 -5.21 -28.17
CA ILE A 281 10.81 -4.44 -27.24
C ILE A 281 9.77 -3.63 -28.02
N ALA A 282 10.14 -3.06 -29.16
CA ALA A 282 9.22 -2.34 -30.02
C ALA A 282 8.14 -3.25 -30.60
N MET A 283 8.50 -4.47 -31.04
CA MET A 283 7.54 -5.49 -31.50
C MET A 283 6.58 -5.91 -30.40
N LEU A 284 7.08 -6.22 -29.20
CA LEU A 284 6.23 -6.58 -28.05
C LEU A 284 5.29 -5.44 -27.66
N THR A 285 5.77 -4.20 -27.67
CA THR A 285 4.92 -3.04 -27.35
C THR A 285 3.88 -2.78 -28.45
N LYS A 286 4.24 -2.97 -29.72
CA LYS A 286 3.31 -2.86 -30.84
C LYS A 286 2.21 -3.91 -30.71
N HIS A 287 2.58 -5.16 -30.41
CA HIS A 287 1.65 -6.26 -30.16
C HIS A 287 0.66 -5.92 -29.02
N ILE A 288 1.14 -5.42 -27.88
CA ILE A 288 0.28 -4.98 -26.77
C ILE A 288 -0.72 -3.91 -27.23
N THR A 289 -0.27 -2.97 -28.05
CA THR A 289 -1.14 -1.89 -28.56
C THR A 289 -2.24 -2.44 -29.45
N GLU A 290 -1.91 -3.37 -30.36
CA GLU A 290 -2.86 -4.03 -31.25
C GLU A 290 -3.86 -4.89 -30.48
N ASP A 291 -3.40 -5.63 -29.47
CA ASP A 291 -4.24 -6.42 -28.57
C ASP A 291 -5.21 -5.54 -27.78
N ILE A 292 -4.76 -4.40 -27.24
CA ILE A 292 -5.64 -3.46 -26.55
C ILE A 292 -6.72 -2.92 -27.50
N ILE A 293 -6.35 -2.55 -28.72
CA ILE A 293 -7.30 -2.05 -29.73
C ILE A 293 -8.34 -3.13 -30.08
N SER A 294 -7.88 -4.37 -30.32
CA SER A 294 -8.75 -5.51 -30.61
C SER A 294 -9.69 -5.80 -29.43
N ARG A 295 -9.14 -5.89 -28.22
CA ARG A 295 -9.90 -6.15 -26.99
C ARG A 295 -10.94 -5.08 -26.73
N ASN A 296 -10.60 -3.80 -26.93
CA ASN A 296 -11.53 -2.69 -26.77
C ASN A 296 -12.68 -2.73 -27.78
N LYS A 297 -12.47 -3.22 -29.00
CA LYS A 297 -13.56 -3.45 -29.97
C LYS A 297 -14.51 -4.55 -29.47
N ILE A 298 -13.97 -5.64 -28.95
CA ILE A 298 -14.75 -6.75 -28.39
C ILE A 298 -15.57 -6.26 -27.19
N VAL A 299 -14.95 -5.58 -26.23
CA VAL A 299 -15.64 -5.08 -25.03
C VAL A 299 -16.75 -4.07 -25.38
N LYS A 300 -16.53 -3.21 -26.38
CA LYS A 300 -17.58 -2.30 -26.88
C LYS A 300 -18.75 -3.05 -27.52
N ALA A 301 -18.52 -4.20 -28.13
CA ALA A 301 -19.57 -5.03 -28.72
C ALA A 301 -20.38 -5.81 -27.67
N LEU A 302 -19.80 -6.08 -26.50
CA LEU A 302 -20.45 -6.74 -25.35
C LEU A 302 -21.36 -5.78 -24.54
N ASP A 303 -21.87 -4.71 -25.17
CA ASP A 303 -22.59 -3.60 -24.53
C ASP A 303 -23.53 -4.05 -23.39
N GLY A 304 -23.23 -3.61 -22.16
CA GLY A 304 -24.00 -3.92 -20.95
C GLY A 304 -23.39 -4.95 -20.00
N ASP A 305 -22.30 -5.67 -20.35
CA ASP A 305 -21.61 -6.52 -19.37
C ASP A 305 -20.85 -5.66 -18.34
N LYS A 306 -21.31 -5.73 -17.08
CA LYS A 306 -20.73 -4.99 -15.95
C LYS A 306 -19.37 -5.52 -15.49
N ASN A 307 -18.87 -6.60 -16.09
CA ASN A 307 -17.59 -7.21 -15.72
C ASN A 307 -16.42 -6.72 -16.56
N PHE A 308 -16.66 -6.00 -17.66
CA PHE A 308 -15.59 -5.55 -18.56
C PHE A 308 -15.70 -4.06 -18.85
N ALA A 309 -14.55 -3.41 -19.07
CA ALA A 309 -14.50 -2.03 -19.54
C ALA A 309 -13.35 -1.83 -20.54
N PRO A 310 -13.51 -0.95 -21.56
CA PRO A 310 -12.44 -0.63 -22.48
C PRO A 310 -11.20 -0.12 -21.73
N ILE A 311 -10.05 -0.71 -22.03
CA ILE A 311 -8.76 -0.36 -21.47
C ILE A 311 -8.38 1.02 -21.98
N THR A 312 -8.14 1.96 -21.05
CA THR A 312 -7.75 3.32 -21.37
C THR A 312 -6.25 3.50 -21.42
N HIS A 313 -5.51 2.82 -20.54
CA HIS A 313 -4.04 2.92 -20.52
C HIS A 313 -3.41 1.73 -19.79
N VAL A 314 -2.24 1.28 -20.25
CA VAL A 314 -1.43 0.22 -19.65
C VAL A 314 -0.01 0.71 -19.47
N GLN A 315 0.55 0.53 -18.28
CA GLN A 315 1.99 0.68 -18.05
C GLN A 315 2.66 -0.69 -18.15
N VAL A 316 3.70 -0.78 -18.96
CA VAL A 316 4.43 -2.03 -19.21
C VAL A 316 5.84 -1.92 -18.67
N TYR A 317 6.25 -2.87 -17.84
CA TYR A 317 7.60 -2.95 -17.27
C TYR A 317 8.27 -4.23 -17.77
N PHE A 318 9.22 -4.10 -18.69
CA PHE A 318 10.07 -5.22 -19.10
C PHE A 318 11.26 -5.32 -18.16
N ILE A 319 11.36 -6.43 -17.45
CA ILE A 319 12.49 -6.78 -16.60
C ILE A 319 13.26 -7.89 -17.31
N ILE A 320 14.35 -7.49 -17.97
CA ILE A 320 15.19 -8.39 -18.76
C ILE A 320 16.22 -9.02 -17.83
N ILE A 321 16.03 -10.30 -17.49
CA ILE A 321 16.95 -11.04 -16.63
C ILE A 321 17.99 -11.75 -17.49
N TYR A 322 19.26 -11.59 -17.14
CA TYR A 322 20.37 -12.26 -17.81
C TYR A 322 21.36 -12.90 -16.81
N PRO A 323 22.09 -13.97 -17.20
CA PRO A 323 23.05 -14.63 -16.31
C PRO A 323 24.20 -13.72 -15.89
N VAL A 324 24.83 -14.02 -14.76
CA VAL A 324 26.06 -13.37 -14.32
C VAL A 324 27.17 -13.58 -15.35
N THR A 325 27.86 -12.49 -15.66
CA THR A 325 28.96 -12.49 -16.61
C THR A 325 30.30 -12.59 -15.87
N ASP A 326 30.98 -13.74 -15.99
CA ASP A 326 32.27 -14.02 -15.30
C ASP A 326 33.47 -13.26 -15.91
N GLY A 327 33.30 -11.99 -16.30
CA GLY A 327 34.32 -11.20 -16.99
C GLY A 327 34.74 -11.74 -18.37
N ASN A 328 34.21 -12.90 -18.77
CA ASN A 328 34.41 -13.52 -20.07
C ASN A 328 33.53 -12.79 -21.10
N LYS A 329 34.17 -12.30 -22.16
CA LYS A 329 33.66 -11.31 -23.12
C LYS A 329 32.64 -11.86 -24.13
N ASP A 330 31.75 -12.76 -23.73
CA ASP A 330 30.56 -12.97 -24.55
C ASP A 330 29.75 -11.68 -24.45
N LYS A 331 29.77 -10.88 -25.52
CA LYS A 331 29.00 -9.63 -25.60
C LYS A 331 27.52 -9.99 -25.51
N ILE A 332 26.95 -9.91 -24.31
CA ILE A 332 25.51 -9.90 -24.13
C ILE A 332 25.04 -8.54 -24.64
N TYR A 333 24.40 -8.52 -25.81
CA TYR A 333 23.68 -7.35 -26.27
C TYR A 333 22.43 -7.25 -25.42
N LEU A 334 22.26 -6.12 -24.72
CA LEU A 334 21.10 -5.84 -23.89
C LEU A 334 20.32 -4.68 -24.54
N PRO A 335 18.98 -4.67 -24.45
CA PRO A 335 18.20 -3.52 -24.90
C PRO A 335 18.54 -2.28 -24.08
N THR A 336 18.27 -1.12 -24.66
CA THR A 336 18.51 0.16 -24.00
C THR A 336 17.57 0.30 -22.81
N ALA A 337 18.14 0.34 -21.60
CA ALA A 337 17.37 0.63 -20.40
C ALA A 337 16.70 2.00 -20.54
N LYS A 338 15.39 2.07 -20.26
CA LYS A 338 14.61 3.29 -20.36
C LYS A 338 13.62 3.41 -19.19
N PRO A 339 13.49 4.60 -18.60
CA PRO A 339 12.45 4.84 -17.61
C PRO A 339 11.07 4.73 -18.26
N LEU A 340 10.03 4.63 -17.43
CA LEU A 340 8.65 4.59 -17.90
C LEU A 340 8.33 5.83 -18.73
N THR A 341 8.12 5.62 -20.03
CA THR A 341 7.88 6.68 -21.02
C THR A 341 6.61 6.37 -21.80
N LYS A 342 5.79 7.39 -22.05
CA LYS A 342 4.57 7.25 -22.86
C LYS A 342 4.94 7.02 -24.32
N LEU A 343 4.60 5.84 -24.85
CA LEU A 343 4.88 5.48 -26.24
C LEU A 343 3.73 5.83 -27.18
N ASN A 344 2.50 5.59 -26.75
CA ASN A 344 1.29 5.95 -27.49
C ASN A 344 0.13 6.27 -26.52
N GLU A 345 -1.09 6.39 -27.05
CA GLU A 345 -2.27 6.68 -26.23
C GLU A 345 -2.54 5.59 -25.17
N TYR A 346 -2.36 4.32 -25.55
CA TYR A 346 -2.69 3.16 -24.72
C TYR A 346 -1.53 2.67 -23.88
N VAL A 347 -0.27 2.87 -24.28
CA VAL A 347 0.89 2.21 -23.66
C VAL A 347 1.97 3.19 -23.23
N SER A 348 2.38 3.07 -21.97
CA SER A 348 3.67 3.55 -21.47
C SER A 348 4.58 2.37 -21.18
N CYS A 349 5.88 2.49 -21.44
CA CYS A 349 6.81 1.37 -21.37
C CYS A 349 8.10 1.76 -20.63
N SER A 350 8.56 0.87 -19.75
CA SER A 350 9.85 0.93 -19.06
C SER A 350 10.61 -0.35 -19.37
N VAL A 351 11.93 -0.25 -19.57
CA VAL A 351 12.82 -1.42 -19.74
C VAL A 351 13.94 -1.30 -18.74
N VAL A 352 14.14 -2.36 -17.96
CA VAL A 352 15.29 -2.51 -17.06
C VAL A 352 15.97 -3.84 -17.36
N CYS A 353 17.30 -3.84 -17.29
CA CYS A 353 18.12 -5.04 -17.47
C CYS A 353 18.75 -5.37 -16.13
N ALA A 354 18.62 -6.62 -15.68
CA ALA A 354 19.07 -7.06 -14.38
C ALA A 354 19.87 -8.36 -14.47
N GLU A 355 21.12 -8.32 -14.02
CA GLU A 355 21.95 -9.51 -13.86
C GLU A 355 21.40 -10.38 -12.72
N ALA A 356 21.28 -11.70 -12.95
CA ALA A 356 20.63 -12.69 -12.08
C ALA A 356 21.36 -12.99 -10.74
N GLY A 357 22.19 -12.06 -10.27
CA GLY A 357 22.94 -12.11 -9.02
C GLY A 357 22.53 -11.00 -8.04
N PRO A 358 23.48 -10.39 -7.30
CA PRO A 358 23.18 -9.40 -6.26
C PRO A 358 22.48 -8.13 -6.79
N SER A 359 22.66 -7.82 -8.07
CA SER A 359 22.09 -6.66 -8.75
C SER A 359 20.57 -6.76 -8.98
N LEU A 360 20.03 -7.98 -9.09
CA LEU A 360 18.61 -8.20 -9.41
C LEU A 360 17.68 -7.57 -8.38
N ARG A 361 17.97 -7.77 -7.09
CA ARG A 361 17.10 -7.31 -5.99
C ARG A 361 16.97 -5.78 -5.96
N PRO A 362 18.05 -4.97 -5.94
CA PRO A 362 17.93 -3.51 -6.01
C PRO A 362 17.20 -3.01 -7.27
N ILE A 363 17.45 -3.58 -8.44
CA ILE A 363 16.78 -3.19 -9.69
C ILE A 363 15.28 -3.46 -9.60
N LEU A 364 14.91 -4.65 -9.10
CA LEU A 364 13.54 -5.04 -8.85
C LEU A 364 12.84 -4.06 -7.89
N HIS A 365 13.49 -3.72 -6.78
CA HIS A 365 12.98 -2.73 -5.83
C HIS A 365 12.76 -1.38 -6.50
N GLY A 366 13.68 -0.93 -7.36
CA GLY A 366 13.51 0.29 -8.14
C GLY A 366 12.23 0.28 -8.99
N VAL A 367 11.91 -0.84 -9.65
CA VAL A 367 10.66 -1.00 -10.40
C VAL A 367 9.43 -0.97 -9.48
N ILE A 368 9.45 -1.73 -8.38
CA ILE A 368 8.34 -1.80 -7.40
C ILE A 368 8.05 -0.42 -6.82
N LEU A 369 9.08 0.31 -6.40
CA LEU A 369 8.95 1.63 -5.79
C LEU A 369 8.38 2.66 -6.76
N LYS A 370 8.79 2.61 -8.04
CA LYS A 370 8.27 3.48 -9.10
C LYS A 370 6.83 3.14 -9.46
N HIS A 371 6.49 1.87 -9.59
CA HIS A 371 5.15 1.39 -9.99
C HIS A 371 4.08 1.70 -8.93
N PHE A 372 4.34 1.42 -7.65
CA PHE A 372 3.36 1.61 -6.57
C PHE A 372 3.47 2.95 -5.83
N ASP A 373 4.25 3.91 -6.36
CA ASP A 373 4.53 5.19 -5.71
C ASP A 373 4.99 5.06 -4.24
N LEU A 374 5.96 4.17 -4.02
CA LEU A 374 6.55 3.94 -2.70
C LEU A 374 7.85 4.72 -2.54
N ALA A 375 8.20 5.03 -1.29
CA ALA A 375 9.50 5.58 -0.92
C ALA A 375 10.27 4.59 -0.04
N SER A 376 11.59 4.79 -0.02
CA SER A 376 12.49 4.05 0.84
C SER A 376 13.02 4.93 1.98
N THR A 377 13.06 4.37 3.19
CA THR A 377 13.72 4.94 4.35
C THR A 377 14.74 3.95 4.89
N THR A 378 15.99 4.37 5.04
CA THR A 378 17.02 3.61 5.76
C THR A 378 17.10 4.11 7.19
N VAL A 379 16.68 3.26 8.13
CA VAL A 379 16.85 3.48 9.57
C VAL A 379 18.30 3.21 9.91
N THR A 380 19.03 4.25 10.32
CA THR A 380 20.46 4.15 10.60
C THR A 380 20.77 4.05 12.08
N SER A 381 22.00 3.63 12.39
CA SER A 381 22.53 3.68 13.76
C SER A 381 21.73 2.83 14.75
N ILE A 382 21.24 1.67 14.29
CA ILE A 382 20.49 0.72 15.13
C ILE A 382 21.48 0.01 16.05
N PRO A 383 21.38 0.19 17.38
CA PRO A 383 22.34 -0.39 18.31
C PRO A 383 22.06 -1.88 18.50
N MET A 384 23.05 -2.72 18.18
CA MET A 384 22.95 -4.17 18.31
C MET A 384 24.10 -4.73 19.14
N LYS A 385 23.81 -5.79 19.91
CA LYS A 385 24.82 -6.58 20.63
C LYS A 385 25.19 -7.79 19.79
N GLU A 386 26.47 -7.97 19.48
CA GLU A 386 26.97 -9.16 18.79
C GLU A 386 27.32 -10.27 19.79
N GLU A 387 26.88 -11.50 19.53
CA GLU A 387 27.18 -12.66 20.40
C GLU A 387 28.65 -13.10 20.26
N ALA A 388 29.25 -12.91 19.09
CA ALA A 388 30.62 -13.31 18.77
C ALA A 388 31.69 -12.31 19.25
N GLN A 389 31.30 -11.10 19.68
CA GLN A 389 32.21 -10.06 20.18
C GLN A 389 31.67 -9.49 21.49
N GLN A 390 31.99 -10.15 22.61
CA GLN A 390 31.66 -9.64 23.93
C GLN A 390 32.26 -8.23 24.12
N GLY A 391 31.40 -7.21 24.15
CA GLY A 391 31.76 -5.83 24.50
C GLY A 391 31.80 -4.83 23.35
N GLN A 392 31.61 -5.23 22.08
CA GLN A 392 31.52 -4.29 20.95
C GLN A 392 30.10 -4.26 20.36
N SER A 393 29.48 -3.08 20.36
CA SER A 393 28.20 -2.86 19.67
C SER A 393 28.47 -2.42 18.23
N VAL A 394 27.90 -3.13 17.26
CA VAL A 394 27.92 -2.74 15.86
C VAL A 394 26.60 -2.02 15.54
N ASN A 395 26.69 -0.94 14.77
CA ASN A 395 25.53 -0.21 14.28
C ASN A 395 25.12 -0.79 12.93
N TYR A 396 23.85 -1.15 12.79
CA TYR A 396 23.29 -1.58 11.52
C TYR A 396 22.35 -0.55 10.94
N ASP A 397 22.20 -0.63 9.63
CA ASP A 397 21.23 0.11 8.86
C ASP A 397 20.18 -0.89 8.35
N VAL A 398 18.90 -0.52 8.44
CA VAL A 398 17.79 -1.32 7.91
C VAL A 398 16.95 -0.45 7.00
N GLU A 399 16.77 -0.91 5.77
CA GLU A 399 15.93 -0.25 4.78
C GLU A 399 14.49 -0.78 4.84
N VAL A 400 13.53 0.14 4.78
CA VAL A 400 12.09 -0.14 4.78
C VAL A 400 11.38 0.68 3.70
N PHE A 401 10.40 0.06 3.05
CA PHE A 401 9.54 0.66 2.04
C PHE A 401 8.19 1.03 2.64
N HIS A 402 7.58 2.10 2.14
CA HIS A 402 6.29 2.60 2.59
C HIS A 402 5.71 3.54 1.51
N PRO A 403 4.41 3.91 1.56
CA PRO A 403 3.87 4.87 0.60
C PRO A 403 4.64 6.20 0.62
N ARG A 404 4.92 6.79 -0.56
CA ARG A 404 5.80 7.96 -0.69
C ARG A 404 5.39 9.14 0.18
N ARG A 405 4.08 9.35 0.31
CA ARG A 405 3.51 10.43 1.12
C ARG A 405 3.89 10.40 2.61
N SER A 406 4.45 9.32 3.15
CA SER A 406 5.04 9.38 4.51
C SER A 406 6.08 10.51 4.59
N HIS A 407 6.83 10.74 3.50
CA HIS A 407 7.83 11.80 3.41
C HIS A 407 7.30 13.19 3.09
N HIS A 408 5.98 13.41 2.97
CA HIS A 408 5.42 14.68 2.52
C HIS A 408 5.88 15.88 3.36
N LEU A 409 5.95 15.76 4.69
CA LEU A 409 6.46 16.83 5.55
C LEU A 409 7.95 17.07 5.37
N LEU A 410 8.74 16.01 5.23
CA LEU A 410 10.18 16.16 4.94
C LEU A 410 10.38 16.95 3.65
N GLN A 411 9.56 16.70 2.62
CA GLN A 411 9.61 17.44 1.36
C GLN A 411 9.09 18.88 1.51
N GLN A 412 7.95 19.07 2.18
CA GLN A 412 7.32 20.37 2.40
C GLN A 412 8.26 21.35 3.14
N TYR A 413 9.01 20.85 4.12
CA TYR A 413 10.02 21.62 4.86
C TYR A 413 11.39 21.65 4.16
N GLY A 414 11.51 21.15 2.92
CA GLY A 414 12.77 21.18 2.15
C GLY A 414 13.89 20.30 2.70
N LEU A 415 13.60 19.40 3.64
CA LEU A 415 14.59 18.55 4.31
C LEU A 415 15.16 17.46 3.39
N ILE A 416 14.41 17.07 2.34
CA ILE A 416 14.81 16.06 1.34
C ILE A 416 14.87 16.63 -0.09
N GLY A 417 15.18 17.92 -0.25
CA GLY A 417 15.39 18.55 -1.56
C GLY A 417 16.69 18.12 -2.27
N SER A 418 16.93 18.61 -3.50
CA SER A 418 18.06 18.25 -4.40
C SER A 418 19.45 18.26 -3.73
N SER A 419 19.67 19.13 -2.75
CA SER A 419 20.95 19.27 -2.02
C SER A 419 21.00 18.53 -0.68
N SER A 420 19.95 17.78 -0.31
CA SER A 420 19.87 17.11 0.99
C SER A 420 20.81 15.91 1.08
N LYS A 421 21.60 15.84 2.17
CA LYS A 421 22.45 14.68 2.48
C LYS A 421 21.67 13.54 3.16
N LEU A 422 20.37 13.72 3.43
CA LEU A 422 19.53 12.62 3.91
C LEU A 422 19.27 11.59 2.81
N ARG A 423 19.35 11.99 1.54
CA ARG A 423 19.07 11.08 0.43
C ARG A 423 20.34 10.37 0.00
N THR A 424 20.22 9.07 -0.23
CA THR A 424 21.30 8.25 -0.75
C THR A 424 20.75 7.44 -1.91
N THR A 425 21.44 7.47 -3.04
CA THR A 425 21.07 6.67 -4.21
C THR A 425 21.46 5.21 -3.97
N VAL A 426 20.51 4.30 -4.20
CA VAL A 426 20.74 2.86 -4.15
C VAL A 426 21.08 2.38 -5.56
N ASN A 427 22.31 1.92 -5.77
CA ASN A 427 22.79 1.38 -7.04
C ASN A 427 22.94 -0.15 -6.94
N PRO A 428 22.58 -0.93 -7.97
CA PRO A 428 22.06 -0.52 -9.29
C PRO A 428 20.54 -0.24 -9.35
N GLY A 429 19.86 -0.06 -8.21
CA GLY A 429 18.40 0.12 -8.16
C GLY A 429 17.83 1.40 -8.78
N ASP A 430 18.64 2.44 -8.95
CA ASP A 430 18.21 3.75 -9.47
C ASP A 430 16.98 4.32 -8.73
N TYR A 431 17.04 4.26 -7.40
CA TYR A 431 16.09 4.91 -6.50
C TYR A 431 16.82 5.52 -5.31
N GLU A 432 16.13 6.41 -4.59
CA GLU A 432 16.68 7.10 -3.41
C GLU A 432 16.08 6.53 -2.13
N THR A 433 16.92 6.39 -1.10
CA THR A 433 16.49 6.15 0.27
C THR A 433 16.77 7.36 1.15
N VAL A 434 15.84 7.69 2.05
CA VAL A 434 15.99 8.74 3.06
C VAL A 434 16.56 8.11 4.34
N ARG A 435 17.74 8.57 4.77
CA ARG A 435 18.42 8.09 5.97
C ARG A 435 17.95 8.83 7.22
N LEU A 436 17.33 8.11 8.15
CA LEU A 436 16.87 8.65 9.44
C LEU A 436 17.46 7.85 10.59
N ALA A 437 17.97 8.55 11.61
CA ALA A 437 18.68 7.89 12.70
C ALA A 437 17.72 7.33 13.76
N TRP A 438 17.99 6.10 14.19
CA TRP A 438 17.30 5.49 15.32
C TRP A 438 17.46 6.36 16.58
N THR A 439 16.35 6.60 17.27
CA THR A 439 16.34 7.13 18.63
C THR A 439 15.35 6.34 19.47
N THR A 440 15.82 5.83 20.61
CA THR A 440 14.95 5.16 21.59
C THR A 440 14.15 6.20 22.36
N PRO A 441 12.81 6.04 22.49
CA PRO A 441 12.03 6.85 23.42
C PRO A 441 12.61 6.69 24.84
N SER A 442 12.97 7.79 25.51
CA SER A 442 13.44 7.72 26.90
C SER A 442 12.32 7.21 27.81
N ALA A 443 12.62 6.42 28.84
CA ALA A 443 11.65 6.03 29.87
C ALA A 443 11.01 7.24 30.59
N LYS A 444 11.69 8.41 30.56
CA LYS A 444 11.15 9.68 31.05
C LYS A 444 10.12 10.31 30.09
N ASN A 445 10.18 9.96 28.80
CA ASN A 445 9.19 10.35 27.81
C ASN A 445 7.99 9.42 27.95
N ARG A 446 7.10 9.77 28.87
CA ARG A 446 5.79 9.13 28.97
C ARG A 446 5.12 9.15 27.60
N TRP A 447 4.38 8.10 27.28
CA TRP A 447 3.58 7.93 26.06
C TRP A 447 2.68 9.14 25.70
N ASN A 448 2.38 10.03 26.64
CA ASN A 448 1.65 11.27 26.40
C ASN A 448 2.49 12.41 25.79
N GLN A 449 3.79 12.18 25.53
CA GLN A 449 4.69 13.11 24.81
C GLN A 449 4.98 12.66 23.37
N PHE A 450 4.22 11.69 22.83
CA PHE A 450 4.38 11.37 21.41
C PHE A 450 4.09 12.63 20.59
N PRO A 451 5.01 13.00 19.70
CA PRO A 451 4.82 14.17 18.86
C PRO A 451 3.62 13.92 17.93
N ARG A 452 2.87 14.98 17.65
CA ARG A 452 1.52 14.92 17.05
C ARG A 452 1.54 14.11 15.75
N CYS A 453 0.96 12.92 15.77
CA CYS A 453 0.92 12.03 14.62
C CYS A 453 -0.10 12.52 13.59
N ILE A 454 0.32 12.61 12.34
CA ILE A 454 -0.47 13.11 11.20
C ILE A 454 -0.89 11.97 10.29
N SER A 455 -0.18 10.86 10.24
CA SER A 455 -0.59 9.67 9.48
C SER A 455 0.16 8.47 10.00
N ALA A 456 -0.37 7.27 9.73
CA ALA A 456 0.27 6.01 10.06
C ALA A 456 0.08 5.07 8.88
N LEU A 457 1.18 4.65 8.25
CA LEU A 457 1.14 3.85 7.03
C LEU A 457 1.96 2.58 7.19
N PRO A 458 1.48 1.42 6.69
CA PRO A 458 2.22 0.18 6.78
C PRO A 458 3.59 0.29 6.11
N ILE A 459 4.54 -0.53 6.57
CA ILE A 459 5.87 -0.63 5.98
C ILE A 459 6.16 -2.07 5.56
N SER A 460 7.11 -2.21 4.64
CA SER A 460 7.72 -3.50 4.28
C SER A 460 9.25 -3.41 4.40
N PRO A 461 9.93 -4.29 5.15
CA PRO A 461 11.39 -4.32 5.16
C PRO A 461 11.94 -4.67 3.77
N ALA A 462 12.96 -3.94 3.32
CA ALA A 462 13.60 -4.20 2.02
C ALA A 462 14.42 -5.50 2.01
N SER A 463 14.77 -6.06 3.17
CA SER A 463 15.42 -7.38 3.31
C SER A 463 14.90 -8.08 4.57
N VAL A 464 13.75 -8.75 4.45
CA VAL A 464 12.99 -9.29 5.59
C VAL A 464 13.77 -10.31 6.43
N ASN A 465 14.56 -11.17 5.77
CA ASN A 465 15.35 -12.22 6.44
C ASN A 465 16.75 -11.77 6.88
N GLY A 466 17.14 -10.53 6.56
CA GLY A 466 18.41 -9.99 7.04
C GLY A 466 18.40 -9.87 8.56
N ARG A 467 19.44 -10.36 9.24
CA ARG A 467 19.56 -10.28 10.70
C ARG A 467 19.25 -8.87 11.25
N PRO A 468 19.77 -7.77 10.67
CA PRO A 468 19.40 -6.41 11.12
C PRO A 468 17.89 -6.15 11.06
N SER A 469 17.23 -6.52 9.96
CA SER A 469 15.79 -6.34 9.77
C SER A 469 14.97 -7.20 10.72
N VAL A 470 15.37 -8.47 10.93
CA VAL A 470 14.72 -9.37 11.90
C VAL A 470 14.79 -8.78 13.31
N CYS A 471 15.92 -8.21 13.70
CA CYS A 471 16.07 -7.58 15.01
C CYS A 471 15.21 -6.31 15.15
N LEU A 472 15.20 -5.42 14.14
CA LEU A 472 14.33 -4.24 14.13
C LEU A 472 12.85 -4.62 14.20
N THR A 473 12.41 -5.53 13.32
CA THR A 473 11.00 -5.93 13.24
C THR A 473 10.55 -6.65 14.50
N SER A 474 11.35 -7.59 15.03
CA SER A 474 11.05 -8.28 16.31
C SER A 474 10.97 -7.31 17.49
N PHE A 475 11.86 -6.30 17.54
CA PHE A 475 11.80 -5.26 18.56
C PHE A 475 10.49 -4.48 18.51
N LEU A 476 10.01 -4.13 17.31
CA LEU A 476 8.76 -3.41 17.11
C LEU A 476 7.53 -4.29 17.40
N LEU A 477 7.53 -5.54 16.92
CA LEU A 477 6.47 -6.52 17.15
C LEU A 477 6.30 -6.85 18.64
N SER A 478 7.36 -6.72 19.45
CA SER A 478 7.28 -6.86 20.91
C SER A 478 6.59 -5.68 21.62
N GLY A 479 5.99 -4.73 20.89
CA GLY A 479 5.29 -3.57 21.44
C GLY A 479 6.19 -2.38 21.80
N ARG A 480 7.48 -2.41 21.42
CA ARG A 480 8.40 -1.27 21.57
C ARG A 480 8.33 -0.38 20.33
N ASN A 481 8.72 0.88 20.48
CA ASN A 481 8.61 1.88 19.41
C ASN A 481 9.97 2.55 19.18
N VAL A 482 10.16 3.06 17.97
CA VAL A 482 11.41 3.70 17.54
C VAL A 482 11.11 5.06 16.96
N MET A 483 11.75 6.11 17.48
CA MET A 483 11.69 7.45 16.88
C MET A 483 12.77 7.59 15.82
N LEU A 484 12.42 8.23 14.70
CA LEU A 484 13.33 8.47 13.58
C LEU A 484 13.73 9.94 13.53
N GLU A 485 14.99 10.20 13.83
CA GLU A 485 15.59 11.53 13.93
C GLU A 485 16.18 11.99 12.59
N VAL A 486 15.88 13.24 12.23
CA VAL A 486 16.59 13.99 11.19
C VAL A 486 17.83 14.61 11.83
N LEU A 487 19.01 14.04 11.54
CA LEU A 487 20.27 14.56 12.07
C LEU A 487 20.59 15.92 11.44
N LYS A 488 20.76 16.95 12.27
CA LYS A 488 21.00 18.34 11.84
C LYS A 488 22.23 18.51 10.94
N GLN A 489 23.25 17.68 11.14
CA GLN A 489 24.46 17.69 10.31
C GLN A 489 24.22 17.26 8.84
N ASN A 490 23.12 16.58 8.56
CA ASN A 490 22.77 16.06 7.24
C ASN A 490 21.81 16.98 6.47
N VAL A 491 21.37 18.09 7.07
CA VAL A 491 20.41 19.02 6.47
C VAL A 491 20.79 20.47 6.71
N HIS A 492 20.55 21.32 5.72
CA HIS A 492 20.44 22.76 5.99
C HIS A 492 19.03 23.02 6.51
N LEU A 493 18.88 23.16 7.83
CA LEU A 493 17.57 23.43 8.43
C LEU A 493 17.07 24.81 7.97
N PRO A 494 15.86 24.92 7.40
CA PRO A 494 15.20 26.20 7.26
C PRO A 494 15.09 26.87 8.64
N ARG A 495 15.16 28.21 8.69
CA ARG A 495 15.13 28.98 9.95
C ARG A 495 13.92 28.65 10.84
N ASP A 496 12.83 28.16 10.25
CA ASP A 496 11.55 27.91 10.92
C ASP A 496 11.38 26.46 11.44
N VAL A 497 12.34 25.55 11.18
CA VAL A 497 12.24 24.15 11.64
C VAL A 497 12.91 23.99 12.99
N THR A 498 12.11 23.97 14.06
CA THR A 498 12.58 23.75 15.43
C THR A 498 12.51 22.27 15.84
N PRO A 499 13.39 21.81 16.75
CA PRO A 499 13.27 20.50 17.36
C PRO A 499 11.92 20.32 18.07
N ASN A 500 11.31 19.15 17.92
CA ASN A 500 9.99 18.82 18.48
C ASN A 500 10.06 17.82 19.66
N VAL A 501 11.20 17.17 19.91
CA VAL A 501 11.37 16.26 21.06
C VAL A 501 12.77 16.43 21.67
N ASN A 502 12.89 16.96 22.90
CA ASN A 502 14.14 17.05 23.67
C ASN A 502 15.36 17.51 22.83
N GLN A 503 15.22 18.63 22.09
CA GLN A 503 16.24 19.20 21.18
C GLN A 503 16.57 18.39 19.90
N LYS A 504 15.96 17.21 19.74
CA LYS A 504 15.99 16.39 18.52
C LYS A 504 14.84 16.74 17.58
N LEU A 505 15.10 16.57 16.29
CA LEU A 505 14.11 16.74 15.24
C LEU A 505 13.58 15.37 14.82
N ILE A 506 12.46 14.95 15.40
CA ILE A 506 11.84 13.66 15.11
C ILE A 506 10.80 13.83 14.00
N SER A 507 10.98 13.12 12.90
CA SER A 507 10.07 13.21 11.75
C SER A 507 9.07 12.07 11.68
N HIS A 508 9.45 10.89 12.19
CA HIS A 508 8.64 9.68 12.12
C HIS A 508 8.79 8.82 13.37
N LEU A 509 7.85 7.88 13.54
CA LEU A 509 7.88 6.84 14.55
C LEU A 509 7.55 5.49 13.89
N LEU A 510 8.31 4.45 14.21
CA LEU A 510 7.93 3.07 13.89
C LEU A 510 7.23 2.44 15.10
N MET A 511 6.05 1.89 14.86
CA MET A 511 5.18 1.31 15.89
C MET A 511 4.41 0.11 15.35
N CYS A 512 4.21 -0.90 16.18
CA CYS A 512 3.36 -2.05 15.84
C CYS A 512 1.91 -1.81 16.30
N HIS A 513 0.95 -2.03 15.40
CA HIS A 513 -0.48 -2.10 15.69
C HIS A 513 -1.02 -3.43 15.21
N ALA A 514 -1.58 -4.23 16.13
CA ALA A 514 -2.20 -5.53 15.83
C ALA A 514 -1.31 -6.46 14.97
N GLY A 515 -0.02 -6.54 15.29
CA GLY A 515 0.93 -7.41 14.59
C GLY A 515 1.48 -6.85 13.28
N ARG A 516 1.11 -5.62 12.89
CA ARG A 516 1.64 -4.93 11.70
C ARG A 516 2.44 -3.70 12.09
N ILE A 517 3.53 -3.44 11.39
CA ILE A 517 4.40 -2.29 11.65
C ILE A 517 3.98 -1.13 10.77
N TYR A 518 3.82 0.04 11.39
CA TYR A 518 3.45 1.29 10.73
C TYR A 518 4.55 2.32 10.93
N MET A 519 4.81 3.09 9.86
CA MET A 519 5.51 4.35 9.92
C MET A 519 4.51 5.47 10.15
N HIS A 520 4.60 6.07 11.34
CA HIS A 520 3.84 7.24 11.70
C HIS A 520 4.59 8.49 11.27
N THR A 521 3.96 9.33 10.44
CA THR A 521 4.47 10.67 10.16
C THR A 521 4.08 11.59 11.30
N VAL A 522 5.05 12.35 11.78
CA VAL A 522 4.95 13.22 12.94
C VAL A 522 5.02 14.68 12.51
N HIS A 523 4.25 15.55 13.15
CA HIS A 523 4.35 16.99 12.94
C HIS A 523 5.75 17.51 13.25
N ILE A 524 6.33 18.24 12.30
CA ILE A 524 7.68 18.79 12.38
C ILE A 524 7.59 20.26 12.83
N GLY A 525 8.32 20.61 13.89
CA GLY A 525 8.36 21.97 14.42
C GLY A 525 7.18 22.34 15.32
N ASN A 526 6.95 23.65 15.46
CA ASN A 526 5.87 24.22 16.26
C ASN A 526 4.56 24.27 15.47
N HIS A 527 3.48 23.80 16.09
CA HIS A 527 2.15 23.83 15.49
C HIS A 527 1.49 25.20 15.72
N PRO A 528 0.97 25.85 14.67
CA PRO A 528 0.48 27.22 14.74
C PRO A 528 -0.68 27.43 15.72
N ILE A 529 -1.52 26.39 15.93
CA ILE A 529 -2.67 26.45 16.84
C ILE A 529 -2.33 25.88 18.23
N PHE A 530 -1.90 24.61 18.28
CA PHE A 530 -1.71 23.90 19.55
C PHE A 530 -0.50 24.36 20.39
N ASP A 531 0.47 25.05 19.80
CA ASP A 531 1.62 25.63 20.53
C ASP A 531 1.49 27.15 20.73
N ASP A 532 0.34 27.73 20.37
CA ASP A 532 0.06 29.15 20.59
C ASP A 532 -0.15 29.42 22.08
N LYS A 533 0.82 30.12 22.69
CA LYS A 533 0.79 30.48 24.11
C LYS A 533 -0.41 31.36 24.49
N LYS A 534 -0.85 32.27 23.60
CA LYS A 534 -1.99 33.15 23.87
C LYS A 534 -3.29 32.35 23.86
N LEU A 535 -3.46 31.48 22.88
CA LEU A 535 -4.63 30.62 22.77
C LEU A 535 -4.72 29.67 23.96
N LEU A 536 -3.60 29.03 24.33
CA LEU A 536 -3.52 28.19 25.53
C LEU A 536 -3.87 28.94 26.80
N ALA A 537 -3.34 30.16 26.99
CA ALA A 537 -3.64 30.99 28.16
C ALA A 537 -5.13 31.36 28.22
N SER A 538 -5.75 31.68 27.08
CA SER A 538 -7.19 32.01 27.00
C SER A 538 -8.10 30.79 27.22
N ALA A 539 -7.60 29.57 27.01
CA ALA A 539 -8.34 28.33 27.19
C ALA A 539 -8.29 27.79 28.63
N ILE A 540 -7.49 28.40 29.52
CA ILE A 540 -7.44 28.00 30.93
C ILE A 540 -8.78 28.36 31.57
N LEU A 541 -9.54 27.32 31.94
CA LEU A 541 -10.79 27.51 32.68
C LEU A 541 -10.50 28.20 34.03
N PRO A 542 -11.39 29.10 34.47
CA PRO A 542 -11.25 29.76 35.77
C PRO A 542 -11.19 28.71 36.89
N LYS A 543 -10.41 29.02 37.93
CA LYS A 543 -10.21 28.11 39.06
C LYS A 543 -11.58 27.80 39.68
N PRO A 544 -11.98 26.53 39.76
CA PRO A 544 -13.31 26.18 40.25
C PRO A 544 -13.45 26.59 41.73
N THR A 545 -14.63 27.10 42.08
CA THR A 545 -14.96 27.56 43.44
C THR A 545 -15.14 26.41 44.43
N ALA A 546 -15.37 25.19 43.94
CA ALA A 546 -15.49 23.97 44.72
C ALA A 546 -14.46 22.91 44.23
N PRO A 547 -14.02 21.99 45.10
CA PRO A 547 -13.13 20.92 44.70
C PRO A 547 -13.79 20.04 43.63
N LEU A 548 -13.07 19.81 42.53
CA LEU A 548 -13.54 18.95 41.46
C LEU A 548 -13.54 17.48 41.91
N ARG A 549 -14.57 16.73 41.52
CA ARG A 549 -14.70 15.28 41.77
C ARG A 549 -13.85 14.47 40.78
N ILE A 550 -12.54 14.73 40.76
CA ILE A 550 -11.60 14.16 39.78
C ILE A 550 -11.55 12.63 39.88
N ALA A 551 -11.53 12.09 41.10
CA ALA A 551 -11.49 10.64 41.33
C ALA A 551 -12.74 9.95 40.76
N ASP A 552 -13.93 10.47 41.05
CA ASP A 552 -15.20 9.91 40.57
C ASP A 552 -15.29 9.97 39.04
N PHE A 553 -14.86 11.07 38.43
CA PHE A 553 -14.84 11.20 36.98
C PHE A 553 -13.82 10.23 36.33
N ALA A 554 -12.66 10.02 36.96
CA ALA A 554 -11.69 9.04 36.50
C ALA A 554 -12.22 7.59 36.59
N MET A 555 -13.02 7.26 37.60
CA MET A 555 -13.72 5.98 37.68
C MET A 555 -14.77 5.85 36.57
N PHE A 556 -15.61 6.87 36.39
CA PHE A 556 -16.61 6.92 35.32
C PHE A 556 -15.96 6.71 33.94
N MET A 557 -14.85 7.38 33.64
CA MET A 557 -14.12 7.18 32.38
C MET A 557 -13.64 5.75 32.16
N LYS A 558 -13.25 5.03 33.22
CA LYS A 558 -12.85 3.63 33.14
C LYS A 558 -14.05 2.71 32.89
N GLU A 559 -15.17 2.98 33.55
CA GLU A 559 -16.43 2.24 33.38
C GLU A 559 -17.03 2.43 31.98
N THR A 560 -16.87 3.62 31.39
CA THR A 560 -17.35 3.94 30.04
C THR A 560 -16.30 3.70 28.95
N ARG A 561 -15.29 2.85 29.18
CA ARG A 561 -14.26 2.57 28.18
C ARG A 561 -14.90 1.88 26.97
N LEU A 562 -14.58 2.38 25.77
CA LEU A 562 -14.99 1.73 24.53
C LEU A 562 -14.30 0.37 24.39
N VAL A 563 -15.08 -0.67 24.09
CA VAL A 563 -14.60 -2.03 23.83
C VAL A 563 -15.10 -2.44 22.45
N VAL A 564 -14.23 -3.04 21.63
CA VAL A 564 -14.64 -3.65 20.37
C VAL A 564 -15.32 -4.98 20.70
N PRO A 565 -16.58 -5.22 20.29
CA PRO A 565 -17.28 -6.46 20.59
C PRO A 565 -16.50 -7.67 20.04
N GLN A 566 -16.27 -8.68 20.88
CA GLN A 566 -15.71 -9.96 20.46
C GLN A 566 -16.76 -10.68 19.58
N GLY A 567 -16.68 -10.51 18.26
CA GLY A 567 -17.65 -11.06 17.30
C GLY A 567 -17.79 -10.25 16.01
N ALA A 568 -17.35 -8.99 16.00
CA ALA A 568 -17.17 -8.23 14.77
C ALA A 568 -15.81 -8.60 14.14
N GLY A 569 -15.72 -9.80 13.57
CA GLY A 569 -14.58 -10.21 12.75
C GLY A 569 -14.57 -9.44 11.44
N TYR A 570 -13.40 -8.92 11.06
CA TYR A 570 -13.09 -8.45 9.71
C TYR A 570 -13.05 -9.61 8.72
#